data_AF-A0A2T6BWT4-F1
#
_entry.id   AF-A0A2T6BWT4-F1
#
_cell.length_a   1.000
_cell.length_b   1.000
_cell.length_c   1.000
_cell.angle_alpha   90.00
_cell.angle_beta   90.00
_cell.angle_gamma   90.00
#
_symmetry.space_group_name_H-M   'P 1'
#
loop_
_entity.id
_entity.type
_entity.pdbx_description
1 polymer ?
#
loop_
_entity_poly.entity_id
_entity_poly.type
_entity_poly.pdbx_seq_one_letter_code
_entity_poly.pdbx_strand_id
1 'polypeptide(L)'
;MHQPLVSVITPTYNSEDFISDTIDSVRAQRYANWEMIIVDDASSDNTVEILHKYAAKDERIKVQVLQTNSGAAIARNTAIEKASGQYIAFLDADDLWKPEKLATQIAFMQKNDIAVSFSSYELMDEQGNSLQKMVKALPKVNFSKMLKSNYIGNLTGIYNAQTLGKVYMPNIRKRQDWALWLTLVQKVDFAYSLEVPLAIYRVRENSISSNKLNLLQYNYTIYRKALNFGVLKSIVYLIRFLLEHFFIKPRQTVPL
;
A
#
# COMPACT_ATOMS: atom_id res chain seq x y z
N MET A 1 24.05 -5.07 11.92
CA MET A 1 23.41 -4.95 10.59
C MET A 1 23.09 -3.48 10.36
N HIS A 2 23.32 -2.96 9.16
CA HIS A 2 22.92 -1.60 8.81
C HIS A 2 21.38 -1.53 8.83
N GLN A 3 20.82 -0.62 9.64
CA GLN A 3 19.37 -0.34 9.67
C GLN A 3 19.10 0.92 8.85
N PRO A 4 18.87 0.81 7.53
CA PRO A 4 18.52 1.95 6.68
C PRO A 4 17.17 2.55 7.04
N LEU A 5 17.00 3.86 6.86
CA LEU A 5 15.74 4.54 7.17
C LEU A 5 14.61 4.01 6.27
N VAL A 6 13.47 3.68 6.88
CA VAL A 6 12.22 3.36 6.19
C VAL A 6 11.23 4.51 6.36
N SER A 7 10.78 5.12 5.26
CA SER A 7 9.67 6.07 5.29
C SER A 7 8.34 5.35 5.08
N VAL A 8 7.46 5.43 6.08
CA VAL A 8 6.09 4.90 6.03
C VAL A 8 5.16 6.00 5.54
N ILE A 9 4.50 5.74 4.41
CA ILE A 9 3.62 6.68 3.72
C ILE A 9 2.17 6.37 4.07
N THR A 10 1.51 7.29 4.77
CA THR A 10 0.13 7.10 5.25
C THR A 10 -0.76 8.27 4.84
N PRO A 11 -1.61 8.12 3.82
CA PRO A 11 -2.66 9.09 3.57
C PRO A 11 -3.80 8.87 4.55
N THR A 12 -4.49 9.94 4.95
CA THR A 12 -5.66 9.82 5.81
C THR A 12 -6.72 10.86 5.44
N TYR A 13 -7.98 10.50 5.63
CA TYR A 13 -9.14 11.36 5.48
C TYR A 13 -10.28 10.76 6.30
N ASN A 14 -10.82 11.52 7.24
CA ASN A 14 -11.89 11.12 8.16
C ASN A 14 -11.70 9.69 8.71
N SER A 15 -10.62 9.48 9.45
CA SER A 15 -10.16 8.18 9.92
C SER A 15 -10.04 8.12 11.45
N GLU A 16 -10.79 8.95 12.19
CA GLU A 16 -10.67 9.07 13.65
C GLU A 16 -10.82 7.72 14.38
N ASP A 17 -11.66 6.82 13.85
CA ASP A 17 -11.94 5.49 14.40
C ASP A 17 -10.76 4.51 14.29
N PHE A 18 -9.81 4.73 13.36
CA PHE A 18 -8.80 3.72 13.02
C PHE A 18 -7.36 4.22 13.11
N ILE A 19 -7.13 5.51 12.91
CA ILE A 19 -5.78 6.06 12.72
C ILE A 19 -4.86 5.86 13.94
N SER A 20 -5.44 5.80 15.15
CA SER A 20 -4.69 5.50 16.37
C SER A 20 -4.05 4.11 16.33
N ASP A 21 -4.83 3.07 16.00
CA ASP A 21 -4.35 1.69 15.91
C ASP A 21 -3.26 1.56 14.83
N THR A 22 -3.47 2.22 13.69
CA THR A 22 -2.53 2.26 12.58
C THR A 22 -1.18 2.83 13.00
N ILE A 23 -1.18 4.00 13.66
CA ILE A 23 0.04 4.65 14.18
C ILE A 23 0.72 3.76 15.23
N ASP A 24 -0.05 3.19 16.17
CA ASP A 24 0.51 2.34 17.21
C ASP A 24 1.12 1.05 16.65
N SER A 25 0.58 0.51 15.55
CA SER A 25 1.17 -0.64 14.84
C SER A 25 2.55 -0.32 14.23
N VAL A 26 2.78 0.93 13.81
CA VAL A 26 4.09 1.42 13.35
C VAL A 26 5.02 1.67 14.53
N ARG A 27 4.51 2.25 15.64
CA ARG A 27 5.30 2.48 16.86
C ARG A 27 5.76 1.18 17.51
N ALA A 28 4.98 0.11 17.38
CA ALA A 28 5.29 -1.22 17.88
C ALA A 28 6.31 -2.00 17.02
N GLN A 29 6.82 -1.43 15.92
CA GLN A 29 7.80 -2.12 15.09
C GLN A 29 9.10 -2.39 15.86
N ARG A 30 9.60 -3.64 15.80
CA ARG A 30 10.92 -4.02 16.33
C ARG A 30 12.07 -3.37 15.56
N TYR A 31 11.82 -2.92 14.34
CA TYR A 31 12.75 -2.11 13.57
C TYR A 31 12.64 -0.67 14.04
N ALA A 32 13.73 -0.05 14.50
CA ALA A 32 13.66 1.26 15.14
C ALA A 32 13.82 2.44 14.18
N ASN A 33 14.57 2.26 13.08
CA ASN A 33 14.94 3.36 12.17
C ASN A 33 13.87 3.60 11.08
N TRP A 34 12.76 4.18 11.48
CA TRP A 34 11.69 4.60 10.57
C TRP A 34 11.27 6.04 10.82
N GLU A 35 10.64 6.63 9.81
CA GLU A 35 9.81 7.82 9.93
C GLU A 35 8.43 7.49 9.37
N MET A 36 7.39 8.09 9.93
CA MET A 36 6.03 7.96 9.43
C MET A 36 5.56 9.33 8.96
N ILE A 37 5.21 9.43 7.69
CA ILE A 37 4.76 10.68 7.07
C ILE A 37 3.28 10.53 6.78
N ILE A 38 2.49 11.22 7.59
CA ILE A 38 1.04 11.19 7.55
C ILE A 38 0.57 12.47 6.86
N VAL A 39 -0.17 12.31 5.76
CA VAL A 39 -0.79 13.44 5.06
C VAL A 39 -2.29 13.31 5.17
N ASP A 40 -2.87 14.24 5.91
CA ASP A 40 -4.31 14.41 6.08
C ASP A 40 -4.90 15.21 4.91
N ASP A 41 -5.92 14.66 4.28
CA ASP A 41 -6.57 15.20 3.08
C ASP A 41 -7.76 16.12 3.42
N ALA A 42 -7.53 17.03 4.37
CA ALA A 42 -8.50 17.98 4.91
C ALA A 42 -9.69 17.31 5.61
N SER A 43 -9.40 16.46 6.61
CA SER A 43 -10.42 15.80 7.43
C SER A 43 -11.30 16.80 8.18
N SER A 44 -12.56 16.43 8.37
CA SER A 44 -13.57 17.21 9.10
C SER A 44 -13.91 16.62 10.48
N ASP A 45 -13.38 15.45 10.80
CA ASP A 45 -13.55 14.75 12.09
C ASP A 45 -12.33 14.99 13.01
N ASN A 46 -12.20 14.23 14.10
CA ASN A 46 -11.10 14.42 15.06
C ASN A 46 -9.75 13.86 14.57
N THR A 47 -9.62 13.40 13.31
CA THR A 47 -8.39 12.82 12.77
C THR A 47 -7.19 13.73 13.01
N VAL A 48 -7.26 15.01 12.62
CA VAL A 48 -6.14 15.96 12.72
C VAL A 48 -5.68 16.16 14.16
N GLU A 49 -6.61 16.23 15.11
CA GLU A 49 -6.28 16.36 16.54
C GLU A 49 -5.53 15.12 17.05
N ILE A 50 -5.99 13.92 16.67
CA ILE A 50 -5.32 12.66 17.01
C ILE A 50 -3.90 12.64 16.44
N LEU A 51 -3.72 13.01 15.17
CA LEU A 51 -2.41 13.06 14.52
C LEU A 51 -1.42 13.98 15.26
N HIS A 52 -1.85 15.18 15.64
CA HIS A 52 -1.01 16.12 16.38
C HIS A 52 -0.63 15.60 17.77
N LYS A 53 -1.53 14.89 18.46
CA LYS A 53 -1.22 14.24 19.75
C LYS A 53 -0.14 13.17 19.61
N TYR A 54 -0.13 12.41 18.51
CA TYR A 54 0.93 11.43 18.24
C TYR A 54 2.26 12.08 17.86
N ALA A 55 2.23 13.07 16.96
CA ALA A 55 3.43 13.80 16.54
C ALA A 55 4.12 14.53 17.71
N ALA A 56 3.35 15.01 18.69
CA ALA A 56 3.90 15.60 19.92
C ALA A 56 4.60 14.58 20.85
N LYS A 57 4.31 13.28 20.70
CA LYS A 57 4.87 12.20 21.54
C LYS A 57 6.01 11.44 20.88
N ASP A 58 6.13 11.47 19.55
CA ASP A 58 7.13 10.73 18.79
C ASP A 58 7.58 11.55 17.58
N GLU A 59 8.79 12.07 17.62
CA GLU A 59 9.37 12.95 16.58
C GLU A 59 9.53 12.28 15.21
N ARG A 60 9.46 10.94 15.15
CA ARG A 60 9.49 10.18 13.91
C ARG A 60 8.19 10.31 13.12
N ILE A 61 7.11 10.79 13.76
CA ILE A 61 5.80 10.99 13.14
C ILE A 61 5.69 12.43 12.65
N LYS A 62 5.62 12.58 11.33
CA LYS A 62 5.53 13.86 10.62
C LYS A 62 4.14 14.00 10.03
N VAL A 63 3.42 15.06 10.42
CA VAL A 63 2.03 15.30 9.99
C VAL A 63 1.98 16.50 9.06
N GLN A 64 1.21 16.39 7.98
CA GLN A 64 0.85 17.50 7.11
C GLN A 64 -0.65 17.45 6.81
N VAL A 65 -1.31 18.59 6.97
CA VAL A 65 -2.73 18.76 6.63
C VAL A 65 -2.83 19.54 5.31
N LEU A 66 -3.57 18.99 4.35
CA LEU A 66 -3.86 19.67 3.09
C LEU A 66 -4.97 20.72 3.29
N GLN A 67 -4.95 21.77 2.48
CA GLN A 67 -5.94 22.85 2.58
C GLN A 67 -7.33 22.41 2.10
N THR A 68 -7.39 21.47 1.17
CA THR A 68 -8.62 20.97 0.57
C THR A 68 -8.48 19.48 0.29
N ASN A 69 -9.62 18.77 0.33
CA ASN A 69 -9.69 17.36 -0.05
C ASN A 69 -9.32 17.21 -1.54
N SER A 70 -8.15 16.65 -1.77
CA SER A 70 -7.46 16.53 -3.05
C SER A 70 -7.33 15.06 -3.50
N GLY A 71 -7.72 14.12 -2.65
CA GLY A 71 -7.72 12.70 -2.90
C GLY A 71 -6.42 12.00 -2.50
N ALA A 72 -6.54 10.71 -2.23
CA ALA A 72 -5.48 9.89 -1.66
C ALA A 72 -4.20 9.75 -2.52
N ALA A 73 -4.26 10.05 -3.82
CA ALA A 73 -3.08 10.10 -4.68
C ALA A 73 -2.21 11.33 -4.37
N ILE A 74 -2.83 12.49 -4.18
CA ILE A 74 -2.13 13.73 -3.83
C ILE A 74 -1.55 13.60 -2.42
N ALA A 75 -2.34 13.12 -1.45
CA ALA A 75 -1.85 12.89 -0.08
C ALA A 75 -0.61 11.96 -0.05
N ARG A 76 -0.65 10.81 -0.75
CA ARG A 76 0.50 9.90 -0.84
C ARG A 76 1.70 10.53 -1.54
N ASN A 77 1.50 11.27 -2.63
CA ASN A 77 2.60 11.91 -3.35
C ASN A 77 3.28 13.00 -2.53
N THR A 78 2.51 13.80 -1.80
CA THR A 78 3.04 14.78 -0.84
C THR A 78 3.89 14.10 0.23
N ALA A 79 3.46 12.94 0.74
CA ALA A 79 4.24 12.16 1.70
C ALA A 79 5.50 11.56 1.07
N ILE A 80 5.43 11.01 -0.15
CA ILE A 80 6.59 10.48 -0.89
C ILE A 80 7.64 11.57 -1.15
N GLU A 81 7.19 12.78 -1.51
CA GLU A 81 8.09 13.92 -1.74
C GLU A 81 8.92 14.23 -0.48
N LYS A 82 8.30 14.16 0.70
CA LYS A 82 8.93 14.41 2.00
C LYS A 82 9.74 13.23 2.56
N ALA A 83 9.57 12.03 2.01
CA ALA A 83 10.26 10.82 2.45
C ALA A 83 11.79 10.94 2.32
N SER A 84 12.52 10.59 3.37
CA SER A 84 13.99 10.60 3.42
C SER A 84 14.60 9.19 3.49
N GLY A 85 13.76 8.17 3.60
CA GLY A 85 14.16 6.78 3.74
C GLY A 85 14.75 6.20 2.47
N GLN A 86 15.74 5.32 2.65
CA GLN A 86 16.22 4.44 1.59
C GLN A 86 15.10 3.53 1.09
N TYR A 87 14.22 3.10 2.00
CA TYR A 87 13.04 2.31 1.67
C TYR A 87 11.78 3.12 1.87
N ILE A 88 10.83 2.95 0.95
CA ILE A 88 9.49 3.51 1.05
C ILE A 88 8.49 2.36 1.21
N ALA A 89 7.67 2.45 2.24
CA ALA A 89 6.62 1.51 2.57
C ALA A 89 5.27 2.24 2.66
N PHE A 90 4.16 1.54 2.43
CA PHE A 90 2.83 2.15 2.44
C PHE A 90 1.96 1.49 3.50
N LEU A 91 1.21 2.30 4.24
CA LEU A 91 0.23 1.83 5.22
C LEU A 91 -0.97 2.77 5.19
N ASP A 92 -2.14 2.25 4.85
CA ASP A 92 -3.38 3.04 4.83
C ASP A 92 -3.92 3.23 6.25
N ALA A 93 -4.68 4.30 6.47
CA ALA A 93 -5.06 4.79 7.80
C ALA A 93 -5.91 3.82 8.65
N ASP A 94 -6.41 2.74 8.04
CA ASP A 94 -7.27 1.74 8.65
C ASP A 94 -6.66 0.32 8.75
N ASP A 95 -5.45 0.13 8.23
CA ASP A 95 -4.74 -1.16 8.22
C ASP A 95 -3.66 -1.22 9.32
N LEU A 96 -3.23 -2.43 9.68
CA LEU A 96 -2.23 -2.64 10.74
C LEU A 96 -1.01 -3.41 10.25
N TRP A 97 0.15 -3.14 10.86
CA TRP A 97 1.35 -3.97 10.72
C TRP A 97 1.61 -4.81 11.96
N LYS A 98 2.13 -6.02 11.76
CA LYS A 98 2.67 -6.84 12.85
C LYS A 98 4.03 -6.29 13.30
N PRO A 99 4.41 -6.41 14.59
CA PRO A 99 5.66 -5.84 15.13
C PRO A 99 6.95 -6.21 14.36
N GLU A 100 6.95 -7.35 13.68
CA GLU A 100 8.10 -7.91 12.97
C GLU A 100 8.18 -7.48 11.51
N LYS A 101 7.18 -6.76 10.98
CA LYS A 101 7.02 -6.44 9.56
C LYS A 101 8.28 -5.82 8.96
N LEU A 102 8.69 -4.66 9.47
CA LEU A 102 9.85 -3.93 8.94
C LEU A 102 11.14 -4.72 9.12
N ALA A 103 11.38 -5.28 10.31
CA ALA A 103 12.61 -6.03 10.60
C ALA A 103 12.77 -7.24 9.66
N THR A 104 11.70 -7.99 9.44
CA THR A 104 11.70 -9.19 8.60
C THR A 104 11.86 -8.84 7.12
N GLN A 105 11.08 -7.86 6.64
CA GLN A 105 11.05 -7.52 5.22
C GLN A 105 12.31 -6.78 4.76
N ILE A 106 12.85 -5.87 5.57
CA ILE A 106 14.12 -5.17 5.25
C ILE A 106 15.30 -6.16 5.25
N ALA A 107 15.39 -7.05 6.24
CA ALA A 107 16.43 -8.06 6.26
C ALA A 107 16.35 -9.00 5.04
N PHE A 108 15.13 -9.41 4.64
CA PHE A 108 14.91 -10.17 3.42
C PHE A 108 15.38 -9.41 2.16
N MET A 109 15.05 -8.13 2.06
CA MET A 109 15.45 -7.31 0.93
C MET A 109 16.97 -7.13 0.83
N GLN A 110 17.62 -6.78 1.95
CA GLN A 110 19.09 -6.60 1.98
C GLN A 110 19.84 -7.90 1.70
N LYS A 111 19.41 -9.02 2.27
CA LYS A 111 20.08 -10.32 2.11
C LYS A 111 20.09 -10.80 0.66
N ASN A 112 19.05 -10.48 -0.11
CA ASN A 112 18.84 -11.01 -1.45
C ASN A 112 18.93 -9.93 -2.55
N ASP A 113 19.38 -8.72 -2.21
CA ASP A 113 19.45 -7.57 -3.12
C ASP A 113 18.12 -7.30 -3.87
N ILE A 114 17.02 -7.27 -3.12
CA ILE A 114 15.67 -7.09 -3.67
C ILE A 114 15.27 -5.62 -3.60
N ALA A 115 14.92 -5.03 -4.74
CA ALA A 115 14.47 -3.64 -4.82
C ALA A 115 12.96 -3.46 -4.60
N VAL A 116 12.13 -4.49 -4.83
CA VAL A 116 10.67 -4.44 -4.58
C VAL A 116 10.22 -5.70 -3.85
N SER A 117 9.66 -5.53 -2.65
CA SER A 117 9.15 -6.62 -1.83
C SER A 117 7.71 -6.40 -1.40
N PHE A 118 7.00 -7.49 -1.12
CA PHE A 118 5.67 -7.51 -0.53
C PHE A 118 5.51 -8.73 0.37
N SER A 119 4.35 -8.89 1.01
CA SER A 119 4.08 -10.07 1.85
C SER A 119 2.63 -10.50 1.78
N SER A 120 2.34 -11.66 2.35
CA SER A 120 0.98 -12.04 2.71
C SER A 120 0.41 -11.08 3.78
N TYR A 121 -0.91 -11.08 3.97
CA TYR A 121 -1.58 -10.32 5.02
C TYR A 121 -2.85 -11.03 5.51
N GLU A 122 -3.20 -10.80 6.77
CA GLU A 122 -4.43 -11.26 7.41
C GLU A 122 -5.60 -10.33 7.13
N LEU A 123 -6.82 -10.81 7.37
CA LEU A 123 -8.04 -10.03 7.24
C LEU A 123 -8.71 -9.86 8.61
N MET A 124 -9.16 -8.63 8.90
CA MET A 124 -9.98 -8.31 10.05
C MET A 124 -11.25 -7.55 9.62
N ASP A 125 -12.28 -7.57 10.46
CA ASP A 125 -13.49 -6.77 10.27
C ASP A 125 -13.27 -5.30 10.68
N GLU A 126 -14.30 -4.46 10.51
CA GLU A 126 -14.23 -3.04 10.89
C GLU A 126 -13.98 -2.83 12.40
N GLN A 127 -14.38 -3.78 13.25
CA GLN A 127 -14.17 -3.74 14.70
C GLN A 127 -12.79 -4.27 15.13
N GLY A 128 -11.98 -4.76 14.18
CA GLY A 128 -10.64 -5.30 14.44
C GLY A 128 -10.63 -6.77 14.83
N ASN A 129 -11.77 -7.49 14.75
CA ASN A 129 -11.79 -8.93 14.99
C ASN A 129 -11.20 -9.67 13.79
N SER A 130 -10.39 -10.70 14.06
CA SER A 130 -9.85 -11.55 13.01
C SER A 130 -10.95 -12.29 12.25
N LEU A 131 -10.87 -12.28 10.92
CA LEU A 131 -11.75 -13.04 10.03
C LEU A 131 -11.27 -14.48 9.79
N GLN A 132 -10.23 -14.93 10.51
CA GLN A 132 -9.61 -16.26 10.36
C GLN A 132 -9.21 -16.58 8.91
N LYS A 133 -8.80 -15.56 8.17
CA LYS A 133 -8.43 -15.62 6.76
C LYS A 133 -7.20 -14.77 6.50
N MET A 134 -6.41 -15.19 5.52
CA MET A 134 -5.31 -14.42 4.97
C MET A 134 -5.32 -14.44 3.45
N VAL A 135 -4.72 -13.40 2.86
CA VAL A 135 -4.36 -13.38 1.45
C VAL A 135 -2.90 -13.82 1.33
N LYS A 136 -2.70 -15.01 0.78
CA LYS A 136 -1.38 -15.59 0.53
C LYS A 136 -0.73 -14.94 -0.70
N ALA A 137 0.42 -14.32 -0.50
CA ALA A 137 1.20 -13.71 -1.58
C ALA A 137 1.71 -14.79 -2.56
N LEU A 138 1.89 -14.40 -3.83
CA LEU A 138 2.64 -15.22 -4.78
C LEU A 138 4.14 -15.04 -4.49
N PRO A 139 4.98 -16.11 -4.59
CA PRO A 139 6.40 -16.03 -4.25
C PRO A 139 7.15 -14.87 -4.93
N LYS A 140 6.78 -14.60 -6.18
CA LYS A 140 7.25 -13.46 -6.96
C LYS A 140 6.25 -13.09 -8.05
N VAL A 141 6.29 -11.83 -8.49
CA VAL A 141 5.49 -11.32 -9.61
C VAL A 141 6.34 -10.45 -10.52
N ASN A 142 6.12 -10.56 -11.83
CA ASN A 142 6.73 -9.68 -12.83
C ASN A 142 5.67 -8.75 -13.43
N PHE A 143 6.11 -7.85 -14.33
CA PHE A 143 5.25 -6.86 -14.96
C PHE A 143 4.06 -7.50 -15.70
N SER A 144 4.31 -8.58 -16.44
CA SER A 144 3.25 -9.31 -17.18
C SER A 144 2.17 -9.89 -16.26
N LYS A 145 2.57 -10.41 -15.09
CA LYS A 145 1.62 -10.89 -14.07
C LYS A 145 0.86 -9.73 -13.43
N MET A 146 1.55 -8.64 -13.09
CA MET A 146 0.95 -7.43 -12.52
C MET A 146 -0.01 -6.72 -13.48
N LEU A 147 0.17 -6.84 -14.79
CA LEU A 147 -0.79 -6.34 -15.78
C LEU A 147 -2.15 -7.06 -15.75
N LYS A 148 -2.22 -8.26 -15.19
CA LYS A 148 -3.48 -9.03 -15.10
C LYS A 148 -4.26 -8.69 -13.84
N SER A 149 -3.60 -8.33 -12.74
CA SER A 149 -4.26 -7.88 -11.52
C SER A 149 -3.23 -7.28 -10.56
N ASN A 150 -3.69 -6.53 -9.57
CA ASN A 150 -2.80 -6.09 -8.50
C ASN A 150 -2.51 -7.25 -7.54
N TYR A 151 -1.27 -7.72 -7.51
CA TYR A 151 -0.80 -8.78 -6.62
C TYR A 151 -0.02 -8.26 -5.40
N ILE A 152 0.31 -6.98 -5.37
CA ILE A 152 0.97 -6.33 -4.24
C ILE A 152 -0.11 -5.59 -3.44
N GLY A 153 -0.43 -6.10 -2.25
CA GLY A 153 -1.28 -5.37 -1.31
C GLY A 153 -0.54 -4.10 -0.87
N ASN A 154 -1.18 -2.94 -0.97
CA ASN A 154 -0.51 -1.66 -0.71
C ASN A 154 0.14 -1.64 0.69
N LEU A 155 -0.59 -2.11 1.72
CA LEU A 155 -0.10 -2.26 3.09
C LEU A 155 1.15 -3.16 3.24
N THR A 156 1.45 -4.06 2.29
CA THR A 156 2.60 -4.99 2.42
C THR A 156 3.80 -4.57 1.59
N GLY A 157 3.62 -3.66 0.63
CA GLY A 157 4.68 -3.27 -0.29
C GLY A 157 5.78 -2.43 0.37
N ILE A 158 7.03 -2.75 0.03
CA ILE A 158 8.21 -1.90 0.27
C ILE A 158 9.03 -1.86 -1.02
N TYR A 159 9.54 -0.69 -1.40
CA TYR A 159 10.57 -0.59 -2.43
C TYR A 159 11.80 0.19 -1.95
N ASN A 160 12.95 -0.14 -2.54
CA ASN A 160 14.20 0.58 -2.33
C ASN A 160 14.22 1.83 -3.22
N ALA A 161 13.91 2.98 -2.61
CA ALA A 161 13.88 4.28 -3.25
C ALA A 161 15.28 4.80 -3.61
N GLN A 162 16.33 4.37 -2.90
CA GLN A 162 17.70 4.70 -3.25
C GLN A 162 18.11 4.07 -4.59
N THR A 163 17.67 2.84 -4.86
CA THR A 163 17.95 2.14 -6.13
C THR A 163 17.02 2.58 -7.25
N LEU A 164 15.71 2.70 -6.98
CA LEU A 164 14.69 2.90 -8.04
C LEU A 164 14.28 4.36 -8.26
N GLY A 165 14.72 5.26 -7.37
CA GLY A 165 14.20 6.61 -7.23
C GLY A 165 12.79 6.62 -6.63
N LYS A 166 12.35 7.79 -6.16
CA LYS A 166 10.96 8.00 -5.73
C LYS A 166 10.02 7.85 -6.94
N VAL A 167 8.97 7.06 -6.77
CA VAL A 167 7.91 6.87 -7.76
C VAL A 167 6.60 7.42 -7.21
N TYR A 168 5.95 8.28 -7.99
CA TYR A 168 4.70 8.93 -7.63
C TYR A 168 3.50 8.20 -8.23
N MET A 169 2.38 8.25 -7.53
CA MET A 169 1.11 7.72 -8.00
C MET A 169 0.47 8.67 -9.02
N PRO A 170 -0.11 8.19 -10.13
CA PRO A 170 -0.86 9.04 -11.03
C PRO A 170 -2.09 9.63 -10.34
N ASN A 171 -2.45 10.86 -10.67
CA ASN A 171 -3.65 11.51 -10.14
C ASN A 171 -4.92 10.94 -10.78
N ILE A 172 -5.29 9.73 -10.35
CA ILE A 172 -6.50 9.01 -10.71
C ILE A 172 -7.24 8.61 -9.42
N ARG A 173 -8.57 8.57 -9.48
CA ARG A 173 -9.40 8.37 -8.29
C ARG A 173 -9.22 7.00 -7.61
N LYS A 174 -8.91 5.95 -8.38
CA LYS A 174 -8.69 4.59 -7.88
C LYS A 174 -7.55 3.91 -8.63
N ARG A 175 -6.98 2.87 -8.02
CA ARG A 175 -5.90 2.04 -8.59
C ARG A 175 -4.57 2.79 -8.77
N GLN A 176 -4.43 3.90 -8.05
CA GLN A 176 -3.21 4.70 -8.01
C GLN A 176 -2.02 3.91 -7.43
N ASP A 177 -2.29 3.03 -6.46
CA ASP A 177 -1.36 2.05 -5.90
C ASP A 177 -0.91 1.04 -6.96
N TRP A 178 -1.86 0.46 -7.71
CA TRP A 178 -1.55 -0.51 -8.75
C TRP A 178 -0.69 0.09 -9.87
N ALA A 179 -0.96 1.33 -10.26
CA ALA A 179 -0.13 2.04 -11.23
C ALA A 179 1.32 2.25 -10.72
N LEU A 180 1.49 2.65 -9.46
CA LEU A 180 2.81 2.78 -8.84
C LEU A 180 3.56 1.45 -8.84
N TRP A 181 2.90 0.36 -8.42
CA TRP A 181 3.52 -0.96 -8.43
C TRP A 181 3.84 -1.46 -9.84
N LEU A 182 3.01 -1.17 -10.84
CA LEU A 182 3.32 -1.46 -12.24
C LEU A 182 4.57 -0.71 -12.70
N THR A 183 4.72 0.58 -12.37
CA THR A 183 5.91 1.37 -12.70
C THR A 183 7.16 0.82 -12.00
N LEU A 184 7.08 0.45 -10.72
CA LEU A 184 8.20 -0.12 -9.98
C LEU A 184 8.59 -1.50 -10.52
N VAL A 185 7.62 -2.39 -10.73
CA VAL A 185 7.85 -3.75 -11.25
C VAL A 185 8.33 -3.72 -12.70
N GLN A 186 8.06 -2.67 -13.47
CA GLN A 186 8.64 -2.50 -14.81
C GLN A 186 10.16 -2.21 -14.79
N LYS A 187 10.68 -1.70 -13.67
CA LYS A 187 12.11 -1.38 -13.48
C LYS A 187 12.93 -2.57 -12.98
N VAL A 188 12.31 -3.71 -12.69
CA VAL A 188 12.96 -4.91 -12.14
C VAL A 188 12.43 -6.17 -12.85
N ASP A 189 13.16 -7.28 -12.76
CA ASP A 189 12.67 -8.55 -13.34
C ASP A 189 11.46 -9.10 -12.57
N PHE A 190 11.55 -9.03 -11.24
CA PHE A 190 10.54 -9.53 -10.32
C PHE A 190 10.46 -8.68 -9.05
N ALA A 191 9.25 -8.48 -8.53
CA ALA A 191 9.03 -8.22 -7.12
C ALA A 191 8.90 -9.55 -6.37
N TYR A 192 9.45 -9.62 -5.16
CA TYR A 192 9.54 -10.86 -4.38
C TYR A 192 8.75 -10.76 -3.08
N SER A 193 8.07 -11.83 -2.71
CA SER A 193 7.26 -11.87 -1.50
C SER A 193 7.92 -12.62 -0.35
N LEU A 194 7.62 -12.20 0.87
CA LEU A 194 7.59 -13.09 2.03
C LEU A 194 6.19 -13.71 2.16
N GLU A 195 6.08 -15.02 2.07
CA GLU A 195 4.77 -15.71 2.19
C GLU A 195 4.20 -15.72 3.63
N VAL A 196 4.83 -15.00 4.56
CA VAL A 196 4.39 -14.82 5.95
C VAL A 196 3.44 -13.61 6.05
N PRO A 197 2.31 -13.70 6.78
CA PRO A 197 1.43 -12.57 6.98
C PRO A 197 2.04 -11.55 7.94
N LEU A 198 2.56 -10.44 7.40
CA LEU A 198 3.21 -9.36 8.17
C LEU A 198 2.32 -8.12 8.38
N ALA A 199 1.12 -8.11 7.81
CA ALA A 199 0.15 -7.03 7.94
C ALA A 199 -1.26 -7.59 8.12
N ILE A 200 -2.19 -6.74 8.54
CA ILE A 200 -3.61 -7.06 8.76
C ILE A 200 -4.42 -5.99 8.04
N TYR A 201 -5.23 -6.43 7.08
CA TYR A 201 -6.07 -5.57 6.26
C TYR A 201 -7.50 -5.48 6.81
N ARG A 202 -8.02 -4.26 6.95
CA ARG A 202 -9.39 -4.02 7.45
C ARG A 202 -10.40 -4.12 6.32
N VAL A 203 -11.33 -5.07 6.44
CA VAL A 203 -12.43 -5.22 5.48
C VAL A 203 -13.56 -4.29 5.88
N ARG A 204 -13.77 -3.22 5.11
CA ARG A 204 -14.88 -2.27 5.30
C ARG A 204 -16.00 -2.45 4.28
N GLU A 205 -17.26 -2.44 4.75
CA GLU A 205 -18.45 -2.65 3.91
C GLU A 205 -18.61 -1.54 2.87
N ASN A 206 -18.42 -0.30 3.30
CA ASN A 206 -18.52 0.91 2.47
C ASN A 206 -17.15 1.41 1.95
N SER A 207 -16.15 0.52 1.86
CA SER A 207 -14.85 0.90 1.28
C SER A 207 -15.01 1.40 -0.15
N ILE A 208 -14.18 2.37 -0.53
CA ILE A 208 -14.12 2.87 -1.90
C ILE A 208 -13.93 1.70 -2.88
N SER A 209 -13.28 0.61 -2.50
CA SER A 209 -13.01 -0.55 -3.36
C SER A 209 -14.18 -1.55 -3.52
N SER A 210 -15.25 -1.50 -2.72
CA SER A 210 -16.30 -2.52 -2.72
C SER A 210 -17.31 -2.42 -3.89
N ASN A 211 -17.40 -1.27 -4.56
CA ASN A 211 -18.37 -1.05 -5.64
C ASN A 211 -17.96 -1.75 -6.97
N LYS A 212 -18.59 -2.90 -7.25
CA LYS A 212 -18.34 -3.77 -8.41
C LYS A 212 -18.69 -3.13 -9.77
N LEU A 213 -19.66 -2.21 -9.82
CA LEU A 213 -20.14 -1.62 -11.09
C LEU A 213 -19.07 -0.75 -11.77
N ASN A 214 -18.24 -0.09 -10.96
CA ASN A 214 -17.20 0.79 -11.48
C ASN A 214 -15.86 0.08 -11.72
N LEU A 215 -15.78 -1.23 -11.47
CA LEU A 215 -14.55 -2.02 -11.62
C LEU A 215 -14.00 -1.94 -13.06
N LEU A 216 -14.86 -2.05 -14.07
CA LEU A 216 -14.46 -1.98 -15.48
C LEU A 216 -13.85 -0.62 -15.83
N GLN A 217 -14.52 0.46 -15.45
CA GLN A 217 -14.10 1.83 -15.77
C GLN A 217 -12.72 2.15 -15.16
N TYR A 218 -12.50 1.80 -13.90
CA TYR A 218 -11.22 2.10 -13.23
C TYR A 218 -10.06 1.27 -13.79
N ASN A 219 -10.26 -0.02 -14.03
CA ASN A 219 -9.20 -0.86 -14.62
C ASN A 219 -8.92 -0.48 -16.08
N TYR A 220 -9.95 -0.13 -16.87
CA TYR A 220 -9.75 0.41 -18.22
C TYR A 220 -8.96 1.73 -18.20
N THR A 221 -9.23 2.60 -17.22
CA THR A 221 -8.50 3.86 -17.02
C THR A 221 -7.01 3.64 -16.77
N ILE A 222 -6.63 2.59 -16.04
CA ILE A 222 -5.22 2.22 -15.86
C ILE A 222 -4.55 1.93 -17.20
N TYR A 223 -5.14 1.04 -18.01
CA TYR A 223 -4.54 0.70 -19.31
C TYR A 223 -4.46 1.89 -20.26
N ARG A 224 -5.50 2.74 -20.29
CA ARG A 224 -5.55 3.90 -21.20
C ARG A 224 -4.72 5.08 -20.74
N LYS A 225 -4.85 5.50 -19.48
CA LYS A 225 -4.27 6.75 -18.97
C LYS A 225 -2.94 6.55 -18.25
N ALA A 226 -2.78 5.49 -17.47
CA ALA A 226 -1.54 5.24 -16.74
C ALA A 226 -0.49 4.53 -17.61
N LEU A 227 -0.92 3.58 -18.46
CA LEU A 227 -0.03 2.78 -19.30
C LEU A 227 -0.01 3.18 -20.79
N ASN A 228 -0.82 4.16 -21.19
CA ASN A 228 -0.92 4.67 -22.57
C ASN A 228 -1.19 3.59 -23.65
N PHE A 229 -1.86 2.48 -23.29
CA PHE A 229 -2.20 1.43 -24.26
C PHE A 229 -3.29 1.90 -25.20
N GLY A 230 -3.24 1.50 -26.48
CA GLY A 230 -4.34 1.70 -27.44
C GLY A 230 -5.67 1.06 -26.97
N VAL A 231 -6.78 1.44 -27.60
CA VAL A 231 -8.14 0.97 -27.23
C VAL A 231 -8.24 -0.55 -27.25
N LEU A 232 -7.87 -1.19 -28.37
CA LEU A 232 -7.94 -2.65 -28.52
C LEU A 232 -7.09 -3.38 -27.47
N LYS A 233 -5.85 -2.94 -27.27
CA LYS A 233 -4.95 -3.50 -26.26
C LYS A 233 -5.55 -3.36 -24.85
N SER A 234 -6.15 -2.20 -24.54
CA SER A 234 -6.80 -1.96 -23.25
C SER A 234 -8.00 -2.88 -23.01
N ILE A 235 -8.81 -3.15 -24.04
CA ILE A 235 -9.94 -4.09 -23.96
C ILE A 235 -9.44 -5.52 -23.70
N VAL A 236 -8.41 -5.97 -24.44
CA VAL A 236 -7.83 -7.31 -24.25
C VAL A 236 -7.29 -7.49 -22.82
N TYR A 237 -6.58 -6.49 -22.29
CA TYR A 237 -6.07 -6.55 -20.92
C TYR A 237 -7.18 -6.43 -19.86
N LEU A 238 -8.26 -5.69 -20.14
CA LEU A 238 -9.43 -5.68 -19.26
C LEU A 238 -10.10 -7.06 -19.18
N ILE A 239 -10.25 -7.77 -20.30
CA ILE A 239 -10.78 -9.14 -20.31
C ILE A 239 -9.88 -10.07 -19.50
N ARG A 240 -8.56 -10.00 -19.73
CA ARG A 240 -7.58 -10.76 -18.93
C ARG A 240 -7.68 -10.44 -17.44
N PHE A 241 -7.88 -9.18 -17.09
CA PHE A 241 -8.07 -8.77 -15.71
C PHE A 241 -9.32 -9.39 -15.09
N LEU A 242 -10.45 -9.42 -15.81
CA LEU A 242 -11.67 -10.03 -15.29
C LEU A 242 -11.49 -11.54 -15.03
N LEU A 243 -10.85 -12.24 -15.97
CA LEU A 243 -10.52 -13.66 -15.79
C LEU A 243 -9.61 -13.87 -14.57
N GLU A 244 -8.58 -13.06 -14.44
CA GLU A 244 -7.64 -13.14 -13.31
C GLU A 244 -8.36 -12.83 -11.98
N HIS A 245 -9.19 -11.78 -11.95
CA HIS A 245 -9.84 -11.28 -10.76
C HIS A 245 -10.92 -12.22 -10.22
N PHE A 246 -11.69 -12.89 -11.09
CA PHE A 246 -12.79 -13.76 -10.66
C PHE A 246 -12.39 -15.22 -10.48
N PHE A 247 -11.37 -15.71 -11.18
CA PHE A 247 -11.04 -17.15 -11.16
C PHE A 247 -9.71 -17.47 -10.48
N ILE A 248 -8.75 -16.54 -10.46
CA ILE A 248 -7.40 -16.78 -9.94
C ILE A 248 -7.19 -16.11 -8.59
N LYS A 249 -7.46 -14.79 -8.50
CA LYS A 249 -7.28 -13.99 -7.28
C LYS A 249 -7.98 -14.56 -6.04
N PRO A 250 -9.24 -15.05 -6.10
CA PRO A 250 -9.92 -15.56 -4.91
C PRO A 250 -9.22 -16.78 -4.28
N ARG A 251 -8.43 -17.53 -5.06
CA ARG A 251 -7.67 -18.67 -4.58
C ARG A 251 -6.50 -18.28 -3.67
N GLN A 252 -6.12 -17.00 -3.64
CA GLN A 252 -5.11 -16.50 -2.70
C GLN A 252 -5.68 -16.34 -1.28
N THR A 253 -7.00 -16.20 -1.14
CA THR A 253 -7.63 -16.12 0.18
C THR A 253 -7.76 -17.52 0.74
N VAL A 254 -7.05 -17.79 1.83
CA VAL A 254 -7.00 -19.08 2.51
C VAL A 254 -7.33 -18.91 4.00
N PRO A 255 -7.80 -19.96 4.70
CA PRO A 255 -7.89 -19.95 6.15
C PRO A 255 -6.52 -19.69 6.79
N LEU A 256 -6.53 -19.12 8.00
CA LEU A 256 -5.31 -18.98 8.82
C LEU A 256 -4.77 -20.33 9.31
#